data_AF-A0A2Z6ZZA7-F1
#
_entry.id   AF-A0A2Z6ZZA7-F1
#
_cell.length_a   1.000
_cell.length_b   1.000
_cell.length_c   1.000
_cell.angle_alpha   90.00
_cell.angle_beta   90.00
_cell.angle_gamma   90.00
#
_symmetry.space_group_name_H-M   'P 1'
#
loop_
_entity.id
_entity.type
_entity.pdbx_description
1 polymer ?
#
loop_
_entity_poly.entity_id
_entity_poly.type
_entity_poly.pdbx_seq_one_letter_code
_entity_poly.pdbx_strand_id
1 'polypeptide(L)'
;MPYDLDWQVVDIKRDNLDVDTSSYHCNIVRHMPLDSIDSSLAIGFYCKDKRDFDDFCSRASELMDHSNGAPLFTISETRLSPKPSGHQNTSIYHTFEAGELDFVNELTSDIPENICSQEDDWQLL
;
A
#
# COMPACT_ATOMS: atom_id res chain seq x y z
N MET A 1 13.00 13.23 29.20
CA MET A 1 14.27 12.67 29.69
C MET A 1 15.18 12.53 28.48
N PRO A 2 16.27 13.30 28.39
CA PRO A 2 17.05 13.42 27.16
C PRO A 2 17.77 12.11 26.85
N TYR A 3 17.88 11.83 25.56
CA TYR A 3 18.45 10.64 24.98
C TYR A 3 19.98 10.70 25.06
N ASP A 4 20.59 9.93 25.96
CA ASP A 4 22.03 9.69 25.93
C ASP A 4 22.33 8.77 24.73
N LEU A 5 22.56 9.38 23.56
CA LEU A 5 22.91 8.72 22.31
C LEU A 5 24.43 8.62 22.16
N ASP A 6 25.05 7.82 23.03
CA ASP A 6 26.38 7.27 22.74
C ASP A 6 26.23 5.98 21.92
N TRP A 7 25.70 6.09 20.71
CA TRP A 7 25.81 4.99 19.75
C TRP A 7 27.18 5.10 19.10
N GLN A 8 28.10 4.24 19.51
CA GLN A 8 29.39 4.14 18.85
C GLN A 8 29.19 3.54 17.45
N VAL A 9 29.70 4.23 16.42
CA VAL A 9 29.72 3.69 15.05
C VAL A 9 30.52 2.39 15.05
N VAL A 10 29.90 1.30 14.58
CA VAL A 10 30.58 0.02 14.41
C VAL A 10 31.32 0.02 13.07
N ASP A 11 32.65 -0.07 13.11
CA ASP A 11 33.49 -0.10 11.90
C ASP A 11 33.62 -1.54 11.37
N ILE A 12 33.10 -1.78 10.17
CA ILE A 12 33.09 -3.10 9.53
C ILE A 12 34.27 -3.17 8.56
N LYS A 13 35.34 -3.86 8.97
CA LYS A 13 36.53 -4.08 8.13
C LYS A 13 36.41 -5.39 7.36
N ARG A 14 36.84 -5.40 6.10
CA ARG A 14 36.76 -6.55 5.18
C ARG A 14 37.46 -7.81 5.71
N ASP A 15 38.45 -7.63 6.57
CA ASP A 15 39.28 -8.71 7.13
C ASP A 15 38.81 -9.17 8.52
N ASN A 16 37.76 -8.55 9.08
CA ASN A 16 37.26 -8.83 10.43
C ASN A 16 35.76 -9.14 10.36
N LEU A 17 35.43 -10.42 10.17
CA LEU A 17 34.05 -10.89 10.03
C LEU A 17 33.34 -11.03 11.39
N ASP A 18 34.09 -11.06 12.50
CA ASP A 18 33.57 -11.19 13.86
C ASP A 18 33.31 -9.80 14.46
N VAL A 19 32.36 -9.08 13.86
CA VAL A 19 31.95 -7.74 14.30
C VAL A 19 30.96 -7.88 15.44
N ASP A 20 31.17 -7.14 16.53
CA ASP A 20 30.19 -7.05 17.60
C ASP A 20 28.92 -6.37 17.09
N THR A 21 27.80 -7.11 17.10
CA THR A 21 26.47 -6.64 16.67
C THR A 21 25.53 -6.37 17.83
N SER A 22 26.00 -6.47 19.08
CA SER A 22 25.15 -6.34 20.27
C SER A 22 24.39 -5.01 20.32
N SER A 23 24.96 -3.92 19.80
CA SER A 23 24.33 -2.59 19.73
C SER A 23 23.12 -2.51 18.78
N TYR A 24 22.97 -3.45 17.84
CA TYR A 24 21.82 -3.53 16.92
C TYR A 24 20.65 -4.34 17.48
N HIS A 25 20.81 -4.93 18.66
CA HIS A 25 19.81 -5.79 19.29
C HIS A 25 19.27 -5.13 20.56
N CYS A 26 18.04 -4.65 20.51
CA CYS A 26 17.35 -4.14 21.70
C CYS A 26 16.80 -5.32 22.53
N ASN A 27 17.32 -5.53 23.74
CA ASN A 27 16.84 -6.60 24.66
C ASN A 27 15.64 -6.19 25.52
N ILE A 28 15.01 -5.04 25.24
CA ILE A 28 13.90 -4.50 26.02
C ILE A 28 12.72 -4.24 25.09
N VAL A 29 11.57 -4.84 25.39
CA VAL A 29 10.29 -4.53 24.72
C VAL A 29 9.73 -3.24 25.32
N ARG A 30 9.39 -2.27 24.47
CA ARG A 30 8.76 -1.01 24.87
C ARG A 30 7.26 -1.07 24.62
N HIS A 31 6.48 -0.59 25.57
CA HIS A 31 5.02 -0.56 25.50
C HIS A 31 4.50 0.88 25.52
N MET A 32 3.38 1.09 24.83
CA MET A 32 2.68 2.36 24.77
C MET A 32 1.17 2.09 24.59
N PRO A 33 0.27 2.89 25.17
CA PRO A 33 -1.17 2.80 24.91
C PRO A 33 -1.49 2.98 23.42
N LEU A 34 -2.47 2.22 22.91
CA LEU A 34 -2.88 2.28 21.50
C LEU A 34 -3.34 3.69 21.11
N ASP A 35 -4.09 4.36 21.98
CA ASP A 35 -4.64 5.71 21.74
C ASP A 35 -3.58 6.82 21.70
N SER A 36 -2.32 6.50 22.01
CA SER A 36 -1.19 7.43 21.88
C SER A 36 -0.34 7.19 20.64
N ILE A 37 -0.72 6.23 19.78
CA ILE A 37 -0.10 6.04 18.48
C ILE A 37 -0.51 7.21 17.56
N ASP A 38 0.46 7.82 16.90
CA ASP A 38 0.21 8.82 15.86
C ASP A 38 -0.52 8.18 14.67
N SER A 39 -1.51 8.86 14.09
CA SER A 39 -2.31 8.29 13.00
C SER A 39 -1.57 8.20 11.66
N SER A 40 -0.41 8.85 11.52
CA SER A 40 0.45 8.69 10.35
C SER A 40 1.37 7.47 10.53
N LEU A 41 0.97 6.36 9.91
CA LEU A 41 1.67 5.08 10.03
C LEU A 41 1.90 4.45 8.65
N ALA A 42 2.98 3.68 8.57
CA ALA A 42 3.21 2.73 7.50
C ALA A 42 3.21 1.32 8.09
N ILE A 43 2.46 0.40 7.47
CA ILE A 43 2.40 -1.00 7.87
C ILE A 43 3.10 -1.83 6.79
N GLY A 44 4.06 -2.65 7.19
CA GLY A 44 4.82 -3.51 6.30
C GLY A 44 4.42 -4.97 6.43
N PHE A 45 4.25 -5.64 5.30
CA PHE A 45 4.05 -7.09 5.22
C PHE A 45 5.20 -7.70 4.42
N TYR A 46 5.73 -8.84 4.88
CA TYR A 46 6.78 -9.58 4.19
C TYR A 46 6.21 -10.88 3.62
N CYS A 47 6.25 -11.03 2.30
CA CYS A 47 5.90 -12.25 1.59
C CYS A 47 7.18 -12.79 0.94
N LYS A 48 7.66 -13.96 1.39
CA LYS A 48 8.91 -14.55 0.85
C LYS A 48 8.69 -15.08 -0.55
N ASP A 49 7.54 -15.71 -0.78
CA ASP A 49 7.17 -16.28 -2.07
C ASP A 49 5.69 -16.03 -2.40
N LYS A 50 5.26 -16.48 -3.58
CA LYS A 50 3.89 -16.29 -4.07
C LYS A 50 2.84 -16.82 -3.09
N ARG A 51 3.09 -17.95 -2.43
CA ARG A 51 2.11 -18.57 -1.53
C ARG A 51 1.86 -17.69 -0.31
N ASP A 52 2.89 -17.03 0.21
CA ASP A 52 2.75 -16.08 1.30
C ASP A 52 1.92 -14.86 0.88
N PHE A 53 2.08 -14.41 -0.37
CA PHE A 53 1.27 -13.34 -0.93
C PHE A 53 -0.20 -13.75 -1.14
N ASP A 54 -0.45 -14.96 -1.65
CA ASP A 54 -1.81 -15.49 -1.81
C ASP A 54 -2.51 -15.64 -0.43
N ASP A 55 -1.78 -16.09 0.60
CA ASP A 55 -2.25 -16.14 2.00
C ASP A 55 -2.55 -14.74 2.55
N PHE A 56 -1.67 -13.77 2.30
CA PHE A 56 -1.89 -12.38 2.69
C PHE A 56 -3.17 -11.81 2.07
N CYS A 57 -3.40 -12.03 0.77
CA CYS A 57 -4.63 -11.61 0.10
C CYS A 57 -5.87 -12.26 0.72
N SER A 58 -5.82 -13.56 1.01
CA SER A 58 -6.92 -14.29 1.64
C SER A 58 -7.29 -13.72 3.01
N ARG A 59 -6.28 -13.47 3.86
CA ARG A 59 -6.49 -12.86 5.19
C ARG A 59 -6.96 -11.42 5.11
N ALA A 60 -6.50 -10.66 4.12
CA ALA A 60 -6.98 -9.29 3.89
C ALA A 60 -8.48 -9.28 3.53
N SER A 61 -8.94 -10.23 2.70
CA SER A 61 -10.36 -10.40 2.38
C SER A 61 -11.19 -10.73 3.62
N GLU A 62 -10.75 -11.67 4.46
CA GLU A 62 -11.43 -11.99 5.73
C GLU A 62 -11.53 -10.78 6.68
N LEU A 63 -10.45 -9.97 6.74
CA LEU A 63 -10.45 -8.74 7.54
C LEU A 63 -11.46 -7.72 7.04
N MET A 64 -11.71 -7.62 5.72
CA MET A 64 -12.74 -6.73 5.20
C MET A 64 -14.12 -7.10 5.74
N ASP A 65 -14.45 -8.39 5.77
CA ASP A 65 -15.73 -8.90 6.28
C ASP A 65 -15.91 -8.62 7.78
N HIS A 66 -14.81 -8.60 8.54
CA HIS A 66 -14.81 -8.31 9.98
C HIS A 66 -14.60 -6.84 10.34
N SER A 67 -14.35 -5.96 9.37
CA SER A 67 -13.98 -4.55 9.61
C SER A 67 -15.15 -3.61 9.91
N ASN A 68 -16.40 -4.10 9.89
CA ASN A 68 -17.61 -3.29 10.00
C ASN A 68 -17.63 -2.08 9.03
N GLY A 69 -17.01 -2.21 7.85
CA GLY A 69 -16.99 -1.19 6.80
C GLY A 69 -15.85 -0.18 6.89
N ALA A 70 -14.89 -0.36 7.82
CA ALA A 70 -13.73 0.53 7.96
C ALA A 70 -12.41 -0.24 8.00
N PRO A 71 -12.02 -0.94 6.91
CA PRO A 71 -10.71 -1.60 6.86
C PRO A 71 -9.58 -0.57 6.75
N LEU A 72 -8.45 -0.82 7.41
CA LEU A 72 -7.27 0.05 7.36
C LEU A 72 -6.59 0.08 5.98
N PHE A 73 -6.75 -0.99 5.21
CA PHE A 73 -6.24 -1.11 3.84
C PHE A 73 -7.16 -2.07 3.06
N THR A 74 -7.12 -1.98 1.73
CA THR A 74 -7.85 -2.87 0.82
C THR A 74 -6.91 -3.41 -0.26
N ILE A 75 -7.25 -4.56 -0.83
CA ILE A 75 -6.54 -5.17 -1.94
C ILE A 75 -7.53 -5.31 -3.10
N SER A 76 -7.10 -4.91 -4.30
CA SER A 76 -7.89 -5.03 -5.52
C SER A 76 -7.08 -5.81 -6.57
N GLU A 77 -7.76 -6.70 -7.30
CA GLU A 77 -7.14 -7.45 -8.40
C GLU A 77 -6.82 -6.55 -9.60
N THR A 78 -7.65 -5.55 -9.84
CA THR A 78 -7.51 -4.63 -10.98
C THR A 78 -7.32 -3.21 -10.48
N ARG A 79 -6.43 -2.47 -11.15
CA ARG A 79 -6.33 -1.01 -10.95
C ARG A 79 -7.58 -0.36 -11.55
N LEU A 80 -8.32 0.37 -10.75
CA LEU A 80 -9.40 1.20 -11.27
C LEU A 80 -8.76 2.32 -12.10
N SER A 81 -9.01 2.32 -13.41
CA SER A 81 -8.61 3.44 -14.25
C SER A 81 -9.34 4.69 -13.78
N PRO A 82 -8.65 5.83 -13.57
CA PRO A 82 -9.31 7.09 -13.25
C PRO A 82 -10.35 7.40 -14.33
N LYS A 83 -11.61 7.56 -13.94
CA LYS A 83 -12.66 7.96 -14.88
C LYS A 83 -12.29 9.36 -15.40
N PRO A 84 -12.15 9.58 -16.72
CA PRO A 84 -11.93 10.92 -17.24
C PRO A 84 -13.09 11.79 -16.78
N SER A 85 -12.79 12.91 -16.14
CA SER A 85 -13.76 13.85 -15.58
C SER A 85 -14.57 14.50 -16.70
N GLY A 86 -15.57 13.78 -17.21
CA GLY A 86 -16.64 14.35 -18.01
C GLY A 86 -17.58 15.09 -17.07
N HIS A 87 -17.46 16.41 -17.02
CA HIS A 87 -18.54 17.25 -16.51
C HIS A 87 -19.76 17.06 -17.41
N GLN A 88 -20.66 16.15 -17.05
CA GLN A 88 -22.06 16.24 -17.45
C GLN A 88 -22.94 15.82 -16.28
N ASN A 89 -23.76 16.77 -15.83
CA ASN A 89 -24.81 16.58 -14.85
C ASN A 89 -25.87 15.64 -15.45
N THR A 90 -26.12 14.49 -14.86
CA THR A 90 -27.49 14.07 -14.48
C THR A 90 -27.46 12.83 -13.60
N SER A 91 -28.28 12.90 -12.55
CA SER A 91 -28.65 11.84 -11.61
C SER A 91 -29.07 10.54 -12.32
N ILE A 92 -28.90 9.38 -11.66
CA ILE A 92 -30.00 8.49 -11.20
C ILE A 92 -29.55 7.02 -10.89
N TYR A 93 -30.05 6.51 -9.73
CA TYR A 93 -30.22 5.14 -9.17
C TYR A 93 -29.04 4.17 -8.85
N HIS A 94 -28.81 4.00 -7.55
CA HIS A 94 -28.89 2.78 -6.72
C HIS A 94 -28.74 1.35 -7.33
N THR A 95 -27.94 0.53 -6.61
CA THR A 95 -28.13 -0.90 -6.28
C THR A 95 -27.21 -1.94 -6.93
N PHE A 96 -26.57 -2.68 -6.03
CA PHE A 96 -25.76 -3.89 -6.11
C PHE A 96 -26.46 -5.06 -6.84
N GLU A 97 -25.79 -5.72 -7.78
CA GLU A 97 -25.55 -7.19 -7.81
C GLU A 97 -24.88 -7.63 -9.12
N ALA A 98 -24.23 -8.79 -9.02
CA ALA A 98 -23.36 -9.42 -10.00
C ALA A 98 -24.05 -9.76 -11.34
N GLY A 99 -23.33 -9.59 -12.44
CA GLY A 99 -23.76 -10.02 -13.76
C GLY A 99 -22.84 -9.52 -14.86
N GLU A 100 -22.00 -10.44 -15.36
CA GLU A 100 -21.33 -10.45 -16.65
C GLU A 100 -22.02 -9.58 -17.72
N LEU A 101 -21.28 -8.64 -18.35
CA LEU A 101 -21.75 -7.98 -19.57
C LEU A 101 -20.63 -7.78 -20.59
N ASP A 102 -20.93 -8.33 -21.76
CA ASP A 102 -20.17 -8.37 -23.00
C ASP A 102 -19.78 -6.99 -23.53
N PHE A 103 -18.52 -6.88 -23.95
CA PHE A 103 -17.98 -5.71 -24.63
C PHE A 103 -18.12 -5.86 -26.14
N VAL A 104 -19.12 -5.20 -26.73
CA VAL A 104 -19.22 -4.84 -28.16
C VAL A 104 -20.05 -3.54 -28.22
N ASN A 105 -19.76 -2.48 -28.97
CA ASN A 105 -19.02 -2.32 -30.21
C ASN A 105 -18.76 -0.81 -30.46
N GLU A 106 -17.63 -0.49 -31.12
CA GLU A 106 -17.54 0.44 -32.25
C GLU A 106 -18.00 1.92 -32.11
N LEU A 107 -17.04 2.86 -32.16
CA LEU A 107 -16.77 3.63 -33.39
C LEU A 107 -15.48 4.46 -33.27
N THR A 108 -14.70 4.40 -34.34
CA THR A 108 -13.43 5.06 -34.64
C THR A 108 -13.53 6.58 -34.78
N SER A 109 -12.46 7.30 -34.45
CA SER A 109 -11.66 8.14 -35.38
C SER A 109 -11.03 9.38 -34.71
N ASP A 110 -9.76 9.58 -35.08
CA ASP A 110 -9.00 10.83 -35.10
C ASP A 110 -8.29 11.32 -33.83
N ILE A 111 -6.98 11.05 -33.84
CA ILE A 111 -5.93 11.72 -33.06
C ILE A 111 -5.69 13.12 -33.65
N PRO A 112 -5.41 14.13 -32.80
CA PRO A 112 -4.21 14.90 -33.05
C PRO A 112 -3.30 14.93 -31.81
N GLU A 113 -2.01 14.73 -32.09
CA GLU A 113 -0.90 14.85 -31.17
C GLU A 113 -0.92 16.22 -30.48
N ASN A 114 -0.95 16.23 -29.15
CA ASN A 114 -0.45 17.37 -28.39
C ASN A 114 0.25 16.85 -27.12
N ILE A 115 1.53 17.21 -27.04
CA ILE A 115 2.46 16.88 -25.98
C ILE A 115 2.06 17.65 -24.72
N CYS A 116 1.77 16.92 -23.64
CA CYS A 116 2.02 17.41 -22.29
C CYS A 116 2.83 16.33 -21.58
N SER A 117 4.15 16.51 -21.56
CA SER A 117 5.02 15.78 -20.65
C SER A 117 4.61 16.18 -19.24
N GLN A 118 3.79 15.36 -18.59
CA GLN A 118 3.49 15.54 -17.18
C GLN A 118 4.01 14.32 -16.43
N GLU A 119 5.19 14.54 -15.87
CA GLU A 119 5.91 13.67 -14.96
C GLU A 119 5.11 13.59 -13.65
N ASP A 120 4.18 12.65 -13.55
CA ASP A 120 3.51 12.30 -12.30
C ASP A 120 3.66 10.79 -12.03
N ASP A 121 4.91 10.34 -12.03
CA ASP A 121 5.36 8.97 -11.74
C ASP A 121 5.36 8.61 -10.24
N TRP A 122 4.89 9.50 -9.36
CA TRP A 122 4.81 9.26 -7.91
C TRP A 122 3.44 8.72 -7.45
N GLN A 123 2.46 8.60 -8.36
CA GLN A 123 1.09 8.14 -8.03
C GLN A 123 0.83 6.64 -8.28
N LEU A 124 1.86 5.85 -8.58
CA LEU A 124 1.71 4.41 -8.72
C LEU A 124 2.21 3.68 -7.47
N LEU A 125 1.38 3.69 -6.43
CA LEU A 125 1.27 2.59 -5.46
C LEU A 125 -0.15 2.06 -5.54
#